data_AF-A0A3E2TCJ2-F1
#
_entry.id   AF-A0A3E2TCJ2-F1
#
_cell.length_a   1.000
_cell.length_b   1.000
_cell.length_c   1.000
_cell.angle_alpha   90.00
_cell.angle_beta   90.00
_cell.angle_gamma   90.00
#
_symmetry.space_group_name_H-M   'P 1'
#
loop_
_entity.id
_entity.type
_entity.pdbx_description
1 polymer ?
#
loop_
_entity_poly.entity_id
_entity_poly.type
_entity_poly.pdbx_seq_one_letter_code
_entity_poly.pdbx_strand_id
1 'polypeptide(L)'
;MKCLRCGPLIKAIDAYLAKAENDLYEQLTMEGYLKAKESLNTVDEIEEVVTKLLEDNADDLLKELADAIDLETFFKDNWPKFKNKSKLSRDLFDVFHTQFSTIMPTYVEAYVQKTDAELTVTKLTKRTTDWISSWSSDLADIMKLDTETEIEAVLKKGLNDGKSINDVANLIADSGIRSPGYRARRVALTEVLRAHGYAQLESYIQSPAVEEKMWKHTGAYRNDPRQNHVDMDGVRVPKGQPFTLIGADGNTYYPMTPRDVCLPPRESVNCHCLLQPVVSEEVLGLSLEERQALQAQAIAEDDGEWEKELDAQNKARAGINEEDYT
;
A
#
# COMPACT_ATOMS: atom_id res chain seq x y z
N MET A 1 -0.20 -0.34 -42.12
CA MET A 1 -1.17 -1.39 -42.50
C MET A 1 -2.16 -1.54 -41.34
N LYS A 2 -3.43 -1.13 -41.47
CA LYS A 2 -4.43 -1.31 -40.40
C LYS A 2 -4.79 -2.80 -40.33
N CYS A 3 -4.52 -3.45 -39.21
CA CYS A 3 -4.86 -4.85 -38.97
C CYS A 3 -6.39 -5.05 -39.03
N LEU A 4 -6.88 -5.64 -40.13
CA LEU A 4 -8.31 -5.86 -40.39
C LEU A 4 -8.96 -6.92 -39.47
N ARG A 5 -8.18 -7.64 -38.67
CA ARG A 5 -8.65 -8.67 -37.71
C ARG A 5 -8.49 -8.27 -36.24
N CYS A 6 -7.97 -7.07 -35.96
CA CYS A 6 -7.72 -6.64 -34.58
C CYS A 6 -9.00 -6.13 -33.89
N GLY A 7 -10.01 -5.66 -34.63
CA GLY A 7 -11.26 -5.16 -34.04
C GLY A 7 -12.02 -6.18 -33.18
N PRO A 8 -12.27 -7.41 -33.65
CA PRO A 8 -12.89 -8.46 -32.83
C PRO A 8 -12.03 -8.90 -31.63
N LEU A 9 -10.70 -8.94 -31.78
CA LEU A 9 -9.77 -9.31 -30.71
C LEU A 9 -9.72 -8.24 -29.61
N ILE A 10 -9.63 -6.96 -29.99
CA ILE A 10 -9.69 -5.82 -29.08
C ILE A 10 -11.00 -5.86 -28.30
N LYS A 11 -12.15 -6.03 -28.97
CA LYS A 11 -13.45 -6.16 -28.29
C LYS A 11 -13.50 -7.33 -27.30
N ALA A 12 -12.88 -8.46 -27.62
CA ALA A 12 -12.84 -9.61 -26.72
C ALA A 12 -11.94 -9.37 -25.51
N ILE A 13 -10.81 -8.67 -25.70
CA ILE A 13 -9.92 -8.23 -24.63
C ILE A 13 -10.65 -7.22 -23.73
N ASP A 14 -11.27 -6.18 -24.32
CA ASP A 14 -12.05 -5.18 -23.58
C ASP A 14 -13.16 -5.82 -22.75
N ALA A 15 -13.89 -6.79 -23.32
CA ALA A 15 -14.92 -7.53 -22.60
C ALA A 15 -14.36 -8.40 -21.46
N TYR A 16 -13.17 -8.98 -21.64
CA TYR A 16 -12.50 -9.77 -20.61
C TYR A 16 -12.02 -8.89 -19.46
N LEU A 17 -11.42 -7.73 -19.77
CA LEU A 17 -10.99 -6.74 -18.77
C LEU A 17 -12.19 -6.20 -17.98
N ALA A 18 -13.25 -5.77 -18.67
CA ALA A 18 -14.47 -5.29 -18.03
C ALA A 18 -15.12 -6.37 -17.12
N LYS A 19 -15.06 -7.64 -17.51
CA LYS A 19 -15.51 -8.74 -16.66
C LYS A 19 -14.63 -8.91 -15.42
N ALA A 20 -13.31 -8.85 -15.57
CA ALA A 20 -12.38 -8.97 -14.45
C ALA A 20 -12.57 -7.83 -13.43
N GLU A 21 -12.80 -6.61 -13.91
CA GLU A 21 -13.15 -5.45 -13.07
C GLU A 21 -14.48 -5.64 -12.35
N ASN A 22 -15.52 -6.09 -13.06
CA ASN A 22 -16.83 -6.36 -12.46
C ASN A 22 -16.77 -7.49 -11.41
N ASP A 23 -16.06 -8.58 -11.71
CA ASP A 23 -15.84 -9.68 -10.76
C ASP A 23 -15.12 -9.16 -9.50
N LEU A 24 -14.12 -8.28 -9.63
CA LEU A 24 -13.41 -7.69 -8.50
C LEU A 24 -14.29 -6.70 -7.71
N TYR A 25 -15.10 -5.88 -8.39
CA TYR A 25 -16.07 -4.99 -7.74
C TYR A 25 -17.06 -5.76 -6.87
N GLU A 26 -17.66 -6.82 -7.44
CA GLU A 26 -18.58 -7.70 -6.73
C GLU A 26 -17.89 -8.37 -5.54
N GLN A 27 -16.66 -8.86 -5.74
CA GLN A 27 -15.85 -9.46 -4.69
C GLN A 27 -15.61 -8.49 -3.52
N LEU A 28 -15.06 -7.30 -3.76
CA LEU A 28 -14.78 -6.32 -2.71
C LEU A 28 -16.06 -5.94 -1.95
N THR A 29 -17.17 -5.79 -2.66
CA THR A 29 -18.48 -5.50 -2.07
C THR A 29 -18.94 -6.63 -1.15
N MET A 30 -18.82 -7.89 -1.59
CA MET A 30 -19.19 -9.07 -0.81
C MET A 30 -18.30 -9.27 0.44
N GLU A 31 -17.01 -8.98 0.33
CA GLU A 31 -16.04 -9.07 1.44
C GLU A 31 -16.35 -8.02 2.52
N GLY A 32 -16.95 -6.90 2.12
CA GLY A 32 -17.45 -5.84 3.00
C GLY A 32 -16.63 -4.55 2.94
N TYR A 33 -15.78 -4.39 1.92
CA TYR A 33 -15.12 -3.12 1.64
C TYR A 33 -16.15 -2.06 1.28
N LEU A 34 -16.07 -0.91 1.95
CA LEU A 34 -16.86 0.25 1.58
C LEU A 34 -16.20 0.98 0.41
N LYS A 35 -17.00 1.72 -0.37
CA LYS A 35 -16.50 2.52 -1.51
C LYS A 35 -15.79 1.69 -2.59
N ALA A 36 -16.19 0.42 -2.77
CA ALA A 36 -15.53 -0.52 -3.68
C ALA A 36 -15.35 0.01 -5.11
N LYS A 37 -16.29 0.79 -5.64
CA LYS A 37 -16.17 1.39 -6.98
C LYS A 37 -15.08 2.46 -7.00
N GLU A 38 -15.09 3.35 -6.03
CA GLU A 38 -14.05 4.38 -5.86
C GLU A 38 -12.68 3.73 -5.63
N SER A 39 -12.61 2.64 -4.86
CA SER A 39 -11.38 1.87 -4.65
C SER A 39 -10.81 1.34 -5.97
N LEU A 40 -11.65 0.81 -6.86
CA LEU A 40 -11.20 0.33 -8.17
C LEU A 40 -10.69 1.45 -9.06
N ASN A 41 -11.39 2.59 -9.09
CA ASN A 41 -10.90 3.76 -9.83
C ASN A 41 -9.50 4.17 -9.34
N THR A 42 -9.28 4.21 -8.03
CA THR A 42 -7.96 4.50 -7.46
C THR A 42 -6.92 3.44 -7.80
N VAL A 43 -7.29 2.15 -7.81
CA VAL A 43 -6.38 1.08 -8.25
C VAL A 43 -5.95 1.30 -9.69
N ASP A 44 -6.89 1.62 -10.58
CA ASP A 44 -6.61 1.82 -12.00
C ASP A 44 -5.75 3.09 -12.23
N GLU A 45 -6.02 4.18 -11.49
CA GLU A 45 -5.20 5.40 -11.52
C GLU A 45 -3.77 5.16 -11.06
N ILE A 46 -3.58 4.45 -9.93
CA ILE A 46 -2.25 4.08 -9.45
C ILE A 46 -1.56 3.17 -10.46
N GLU A 47 -2.24 2.14 -10.96
CA GLU A 47 -1.68 1.22 -11.96
C GLU A 47 -1.19 1.97 -13.19
N GLU A 48 -2.00 2.85 -13.78
CA GLU A 48 -1.64 3.59 -14.98
C GLU A 48 -0.41 4.46 -14.75
N VAL A 49 -0.41 5.27 -13.69
CA VAL A 49 0.67 6.24 -13.45
C VAL A 49 1.96 5.52 -13.04
N VAL A 50 1.87 4.51 -12.16
CA VAL A 50 3.04 3.72 -11.75
C VAL A 50 3.62 2.95 -12.93
N THR A 51 2.78 2.34 -13.79
CA THR A 51 3.23 1.65 -15.00
C THR A 51 4.05 2.59 -15.86
N LYS A 52 3.51 3.78 -16.12
CA LYS A 52 4.19 4.80 -16.93
C LYS A 52 5.52 5.24 -16.32
N LEU A 53 5.57 5.51 -15.02
CA LEU A 53 6.81 5.92 -14.34
C LEU A 53 7.90 4.85 -14.44
N LEU A 54 7.52 3.57 -14.32
CA LEU A 54 8.45 2.45 -14.45
C LEU A 54 8.90 2.24 -15.91
N GLU A 55 7.99 2.39 -16.88
CA GLU A 55 8.31 2.36 -18.32
C GLU A 55 9.26 3.49 -18.72
N ASP A 56 8.98 4.73 -18.30
CA ASP A 56 9.82 5.90 -18.56
C ASP A 56 11.22 5.71 -17.97
N ASN A 57 11.32 5.20 -16.74
CA ASN A 57 12.61 4.90 -16.11
C ASN A 57 13.38 3.79 -16.86
N ALA A 58 12.68 2.76 -17.35
CA ALA A 58 13.30 1.70 -18.16
C ALA A 58 13.77 2.24 -19.53
N ASP A 59 12.99 3.09 -20.19
CA ASP A 59 13.35 3.70 -21.47
C ASP A 59 14.54 4.66 -21.32
N ASP A 60 14.62 5.42 -20.23
CA ASP A 60 15.78 6.28 -19.93
C ASP A 60 17.05 5.46 -19.66
N LEU A 61 16.93 4.33 -18.94
CA LEU A 61 18.02 3.38 -18.79
C LEU A 61 18.51 2.85 -20.14
N LEU A 62 17.60 2.45 -21.02
CA LEU A 62 17.96 1.90 -22.34
C LEU A 62 18.68 2.93 -23.22
N LYS A 63 18.33 4.21 -23.13
CA LYS A 63 19.06 5.30 -23.82
C LYS A 63 20.50 5.40 -23.31
N GLU A 64 20.68 5.46 -21.99
CA GLU A 64 22.01 5.54 -21.36
C GLU A 64 22.86 4.29 -21.66
N LEU A 65 22.23 3.11 -21.74
CA LEU A 65 22.90 1.87 -22.09
C LEU A 65 23.33 1.85 -23.56
N ALA A 66 22.52 2.40 -24.48
CA ALA A 66 22.84 2.47 -25.90
C ALA A 66 24.04 3.39 -26.21
N ASP A 67 24.24 4.42 -25.39
CA ASP A 67 25.38 5.35 -25.49
C ASP A 67 26.65 4.83 -24.79
N ALA A 68 26.58 3.67 -24.14
CA ALA A 68 27.70 3.10 -23.41
C ALA A 68 28.75 2.46 -24.34
N ILE A 69 30.01 2.53 -23.94
CA ILE A 69 31.14 1.94 -24.70
C ILE A 69 31.13 0.41 -24.56
N ASP A 70 30.99 -0.06 -23.31
CA ASP A 70 30.90 -1.47 -22.94
C ASP A 70 30.15 -1.62 -21.59
N LEU A 71 29.77 -2.85 -21.25
CA LEU A 71 29.01 -3.14 -20.04
C LEU A 71 29.80 -2.90 -18.75
N GLU A 72 31.13 -3.07 -18.77
CA GLU A 72 31.98 -2.89 -17.58
C GLU A 72 32.03 -1.40 -17.19
N THR A 73 32.29 -0.55 -18.17
CA THR A 73 32.26 0.91 -18.06
C THR A 73 30.87 1.38 -17.65
N PHE A 74 29.82 0.86 -18.29
CA PHE A 74 28.45 1.21 -17.92
C PHE A 74 28.16 0.89 -16.44
N PHE A 75 28.48 -0.34 -16.03
CA PHE A 75 28.19 -0.81 -14.68
C PHE A 75 28.98 -0.03 -13.61
N LYS A 76 30.25 0.30 -13.89
CA LYS A 76 31.12 1.01 -12.96
C LYS A 76 30.83 2.52 -12.88
N ASP A 77 30.60 3.17 -14.02
CA ASP A 77 30.63 4.63 -14.11
C ASP A 77 29.27 5.26 -14.46
N ASN A 78 28.43 4.61 -15.28
CA ASN A 78 27.14 5.16 -15.72
C ASN A 78 26.01 4.77 -14.77
N TRP A 79 25.95 3.50 -14.34
CA TRP A 79 24.87 2.99 -13.50
C TRP A 79 24.74 3.75 -12.16
N PRO A 80 25.81 4.03 -11.40
CA PRO A 80 25.69 4.87 -10.21
C PRO A 80 25.18 6.29 -10.50
N LYS A 81 25.58 6.88 -11.65
CA LYS A 81 25.11 8.21 -12.06
C LYS A 81 23.63 8.20 -12.45
N PHE A 82 23.18 7.13 -13.12
CA PHE A 82 21.78 6.93 -13.46
C PHE A 82 20.91 6.88 -12.20
N LYS A 83 21.27 6.02 -11.23
CA LYS A 83 20.56 5.90 -9.94
C LYS A 83 20.46 7.23 -9.17
N ASN A 84 21.53 8.01 -9.18
CA ASN A 84 21.59 9.31 -8.51
C ASN A 84 20.78 10.41 -9.20
N LYS A 85 20.61 10.32 -10.53
CA LYS A 85 19.80 11.27 -11.31
C LYS A 85 18.32 10.88 -11.35
N SER A 86 18.00 9.61 -11.14
CA SER A 86 16.63 9.10 -11.24
C SER A 86 15.72 9.80 -10.23
N LYS A 87 14.61 10.32 -10.74
CA LYS A 87 13.53 10.94 -9.96
C LYS A 87 12.46 9.93 -9.55
N LEU A 88 12.63 8.65 -9.90
CA LEU A 88 11.61 7.62 -9.76
C LEU A 88 11.00 7.55 -8.35
N SER A 89 11.82 7.53 -7.29
CA SER A 89 11.30 7.49 -5.91
C SER A 89 10.46 8.72 -5.59
N ARG A 90 10.91 9.93 -5.93
CA ARG A 90 10.12 11.15 -5.69
C ARG A 90 8.81 11.15 -6.50
N ASP A 91 8.87 10.78 -7.76
CA ASP A 91 7.70 10.80 -8.63
C ASP A 91 6.70 9.69 -8.21
N LEU A 92 7.16 8.54 -7.70
CA LEU A 92 6.32 7.51 -7.07
C LEU A 92 5.71 8.00 -5.74
N PHE A 93 6.49 8.69 -4.91
CA PHE A 93 6.01 9.30 -3.67
C PHE A 93 4.84 10.24 -3.95
N ASP A 94 4.98 11.13 -4.94
CA ASP A 94 3.93 12.10 -5.29
C ASP A 94 2.61 11.39 -5.65
N VAL A 95 2.68 10.27 -6.36
CA VAL A 95 1.50 9.46 -6.74
C VAL A 95 0.83 8.86 -5.52
N PHE A 96 1.56 8.10 -4.70
CA PHE A 96 0.99 7.43 -3.53
C PHE A 96 0.49 8.43 -2.50
N HIS A 97 1.25 9.50 -2.25
CA HIS A 97 0.88 10.56 -1.31
C HIS A 97 -0.41 11.24 -1.73
N THR A 98 -0.53 11.61 -3.01
CA THR A 98 -1.74 12.24 -3.56
C THR A 98 -2.94 11.32 -3.45
N GLN A 99 -2.79 10.06 -3.85
CA GLN A 99 -3.90 9.09 -3.85
C GLN A 99 -4.35 8.78 -2.43
N PHE A 100 -3.42 8.48 -1.50
CA PHE A 100 -3.75 8.22 -0.11
C PHE A 100 -4.35 9.45 0.59
N SER A 101 -3.82 10.65 0.34
CA SER A 101 -4.39 11.91 0.88
C SER A 101 -5.82 12.15 0.39
N THR A 102 -6.13 11.73 -0.84
CA THR A 102 -7.45 11.91 -1.45
C THR A 102 -8.46 10.90 -0.90
N ILE A 103 -8.08 9.61 -0.83
CA ILE A 103 -9.03 8.54 -0.46
C ILE A 103 -9.24 8.42 1.06
N MET A 104 -8.22 8.72 1.88
CA MET A 104 -8.26 8.44 3.31
C MET A 104 -9.44 9.13 4.02
N PRO A 105 -9.69 10.45 3.86
CA PRO A 105 -10.86 11.09 4.49
C PRO A 105 -12.19 10.46 4.05
N THR A 106 -12.31 10.10 2.77
CA THR A 106 -13.51 9.48 2.21
C THR A 106 -13.78 8.10 2.80
N TYR A 107 -12.74 7.30 3.00
CA TYR A 107 -12.86 5.97 3.59
C TYR A 107 -13.15 6.03 5.08
N VAL A 108 -12.46 6.90 5.81
CA VAL A 108 -12.68 7.08 7.25
C VAL A 108 -14.13 7.53 7.49
N GLU A 109 -14.63 8.50 6.72
CA GLU A 109 -16.04 8.94 6.81
C GLU A 109 -17.00 7.78 6.59
N ALA A 110 -16.79 6.97 5.54
CA ALA A 110 -17.64 5.83 5.25
C ALA A 110 -17.65 4.79 6.39
N TYR A 111 -16.50 4.52 7.01
CA TYR A 111 -16.41 3.56 8.12
C TYR A 111 -16.95 4.12 9.45
N VAL A 112 -16.77 5.42 9.72
CA VAL A 112 -17.43 6.10 10.85
C VAL A 112 -18.94 6.00 10.69
N GLN A 113 -19.49 6.42 9.54
CA GLN A 113 -20.92 6.38 9.26
C GLN A 113 -21.53 4.97 9.28
N LYS A 114 -20.75 3.94 8.95
CA LYS A 114 -21.18 2.54 9.07
C LYS A 114 -21.39 2.12 10.51
N THR A 115 -20.60 2.68 11.43
CA THR A 115 -20.66 2.38 12.86
C THR A 115 -21.68 3.28 13.56
N ASP A 116 -21.72 4.55 13.18
CA ASP A 116 -22.58 5.60 13.72
C ASP A 116 -22.96 6.59 12.61
N ALA A 117 -24.18 6.47 12.09
CA ALA A 117 -24.63 7.18 10.90
C ALA A 117 -24.77 8.70 11.08
N GLU A 118 -24.76 9.21 12.32
CA GLU A 118 -24.89 10.64 12.61
C GLU A 118 -23.53 11.32 12.86
N LEU A 119 -22.48 10.55 13.14
CA LEU A 119 -21.13 11.08 13.30
C LEU A 119 -20.48 11.41 11.95
N THR A 120 -19.69 12.47 11.95
CA THR A 120 -18.92 12.92 10.80
C THR A 120 -17.45 13.09 11.16
N VAL A 121 -16.57 12.97 10.17
CA VAL A 121 -15.13 13.14 10.32
C VAL A 121 -14.80 14.62 10.14
N THR A 122 -14.32 15.24 11.22
CA THR A 122 -13.91 16.65 11.20
C THR A 122 -12.43 16.83 10.84
N LYS A 123 -11.60 15.86 11.22
CA LYS A 123 -10.17 15.77 10.87
C LYS A 123 -9.69 14.33 10.95
N LEU A 124 -8.56 14.04 10.32
CA LEU A 124 -7.78 12.84 10.59
C LEU A 124 -6.84 13.09 11.78
N THR A 125 -6.50 12.04 12.52
CA THR A 125 -5.43 12.05 13.52
C THR A 125 -4.08 12.36 12.86
N LYS A 126 -3.15 12.93 13.64
CA LYS A 126 -1.77 13.17 13.23
C LYS A 126 -1.10 11.87 12.82
N ARG A 127 -1.32 10.79 13.57
CA ARG A 127 -0.83 9.45 13.26
C ARG A 127 -1.24 8.99 11.87
N THR A 128 -2.50 9.16 11.49
CA THR A 128 -2.98 8.79 10.15
C THR A 128 -2.40 9.69 9.06
N THR A 129 -2.26 10.99 9.30
CA THR A 129 -1.61 11.90 8.32
C THR A 129 -0.11 11.63 8.16
N ASP A 130 0.56 11.23 9.23
CA ASP A 130 1.96 10.82 9.22
C ASP A 130 2.12 9.49 8.50
N TRP A 131 1.23 8.52 8.72
CA TRP A 131 1.20 7.26 7.98
C TRP A 131 1.09 7.48 6.47
N ILE A 132 0.21 8.40 6.02
CA ILE A 132 0.10 8.75 4.59
C ILE A 132 1.45 9.20 4.04
N SER A 133 2.19 10.01 4.80
CA SER A 133 3.46 10.59 4.33
C SER A 133 4.62 9.60 4.41
N SER A 134 4.79 8.94 5.55
CA SER A 134 5.87 7.97 5.77
C SER A 134 5.72 6.75 4.87
N TRP A 135 4.53 6.14 4.80
CA TRP A 135 4.33 4.96 3.98
C TRP A 135 4.45 5.26 2.48
N SER A 136 4.00 6.43 2.01
CA SER A 136 4.21 6.83 0.60
C SER A 136 5.69 6.94 0.25
N SER A 137 6.52 7.43 1.17
CA SER A 137 7.97 7.50 1.00
C SER A 137 8.60 6.12 1.00
N ASP A 138 8.30 5.30 2.01
CA ASP A 138 8.84 3.96 2.16
C ASP A 138 8.50 3.08 0.96
N LEU A 139 7.23 3.11 0.52
CA LEU A 139 6.78 2.37 -0.65
C LEU A 139 7.50 2.83 -1.93
N ALA A 140 7.66 4.13 -2.12
CA ALA A 140 8.37 4.66 -3.28
C ALA A 140 9.85 4.21 -3.31
N ASP A 141 10.51 4.21 -2.15
CA ASP A 141 11.88 3.74 -2.01
C ASP A 141 12.00 2.23 -2.21
N ILE A 142 11.07 1.44 -1.66
CA ILE A 142 10.99 -0.01 -1.90
C ILE A 142 10.84 -0.30 -3.40
N MET A 143 9.90 0.38 -4.06
CA MET A 143 9.64 0.16 -5.48
C MET A 143 10.82 0.56 -6.37
N LYS A 144 11.50 1.68 -6.05
CA LYS A 144 12.73 2.09 -6.72
C LYS A 144 13.83 1.04 -6.51
N LEU A 145 14.08 0.63 -5.27
CA LEU A 145 15.13 -0.32 -4.93
C LEU A 145 14.92 -1.68 -5.60
N ASP A 146 13.70 -2.20 -5.59
CA ASP A 146 13.33 -3.46 -6.25
C ASP A 146 13.60 -3.37 -7.77
N THR A 147 13.21 -2.25 -8.39
CA THR A 147 13.42 -2.02 -9.83
C THR A 147 14.91 -1.93 -10.16
N GLU A 148 15.69 -1.19 -9.37
CA GLU A 148 17.14 -1.11 -9.52
C GLU A 148 17.82 -2.45 -9.31
N THR A 149 17.34 -3.27 -8.37
CA THR A 149 17.86 -4.60 -8.07
C THR A 149 17.59 -5.57 -9.23
N GLU A 150 16.39 -5.56 -9.80
CA GLU A 150 16.03 -6.33 -10.99
C GLU A 150 16.92 -5.96 -12.19
N ILE A 151 17.12 -4.66 -12.42
CA ILE A 151 18.02 -4.16 -13.47
C ILE A 151 19.46 -4.61 -13.22
N GLU A 152 19.98 -4.43 -12.01
CA GLU A 152 21.34 -4.85 -11.65
C GLU A 152 21.57 -6.34 -11.87
N ALA A 153 20.58 -7.19 -11.56
CA ALA A 153 20.68 -8.62 -11.80
C ALA A 153 20.82 -8.94 -13.29
N VAL A 154 20.06 -8.27 -14.16
CA VAL A 154 20.16 -8.43 -15.62
C VAL A 154 21.52 -7.94 -16.13
N LEU A 155 21.97 -6.77 -15.67
CA LEU A 155 23.28 -6.20 -16.04
C LEU A 155 24.44 -7.12 -15.61
N LYS A 156 24.46 -7.58 -14.35
CA LYS A 156 25.49 -8.49 -13.81
C LYS A 156 25.53 -9.81 -14.57
N LYS A 157 24.35 -10.38 -14.88
CA LYS A 157 24.27 -11.60 -15.69
C LYS A 157 24.84 -11.37 -17.08
N GLY A 158 24.47 -10.27 -17.74
CA GLY A 158 25.00 -9.89 -19.05
C GLY A 158 26.52 -9.78 -19.08
N LEU A 159 27.09 -9.13 -18.07
CA LEU A 159 28.54 -9.00 -17.90
C LEU A 159 29.23 -10.35 -17.72
N ASN A 160 28.72 -11.19 -16.81
CA ASN A 160 29.30 -12.51 -16.53
C ASN A 160 29.22 -13.46 -17.73
N ASP A 161 28.16 -13.36 -18.53
CA ASP A 161 27.94 -14.17 -19.73
C ASP A 161 28.72 -13.63 -20.95
N GLY A 162 29.45 -12.51 -20.82
CA GLY A 162 30.20 -11.88 -21.91
C GLY A 162 29.30 -11.32 -23.03
N LYS A 163 28.08 -10.90 -22.68
CA LYS A 163 27.09 -10.40 -23.64
C LYS A 163 27.43 -8.99 -24.10
N SER A 164 26.95 -8.62 -25.30
CA SER A 164 27.05 -7.24 -25.78
C SER A 164 26.01 -6.34 -25.10
N ILE A 165 26.20 -5.01 -25.20
CA ILE A 165 25.21 -4.01 -24.79
C ILE A 165 23.83 -4.28 -25.42
N ASN A 166 23.79 -4.62 -26.71
CA ASN A 166 22.54 -4.89 -27.43
C ASN A 166 21.83 -6.15 -26.89
N ASP A 167 22.59 -7.19 -26.55
CA ASP A 167 22.01 -8.40 -25.97
C ASP A 167 21.40 -8.11 -24.60
N VAL A 168 22.04 -7.27 -23.79
CA VAL A 168 21.52 -6.86 -22.47
C VAL A 168 20.31 -5.95 -22.59
N ALA A 169 20.32 -5.00 -23.53
CA ALA A 169 19.15 -4.18 -23.82
C ALA A 169 17.93 -5.03 -24.20
N ASN A 170 18.13 -6.07 -25.03
CA ASN A 170 17.07 -7.03 -25.36
C ASN A 170 16.61 -7.83 -24.14
N LEU A 171 17.53 -8.26 -23.27
CA LEU A 171 17.17 -8.94 -22.01
C LEU A 171 16.33 -8.06 -21.08
N ILE A 172 16.63 -6.76 -20.99
CA ILE A 172 15.85 -5.80 -20.20
C ILE A 172 14.45 -5.61 -20.82
N ALA A 173 14.36 -5.58 -22.15
CA ALA A 173 13.07 -5.50 -22.84
C ALA A 173 12.22 -6.76 -22.60
N ASP A 174 12.85 -7.94 -22.57
CA ASP A 174 12.17 -9.24 -22.44
C ASP A 174 11.92 -9.69 -20.98
N SER A 175 12.56 -9.05 -19.99
CA SER A 175 12.48 -9.47 -18.57
C SER A 175 11.19 -9.03 -17.86
N GLY A 176 10.33 -8.26 -18.53
CA GLY A 176 9.16 -7.64 -17.91
C GLY A 176 9.45 -6.33 -17.18
N ILE A 177 10.72 -5.91 -17.06
CA ILE A 177 11.10 -4.58 -16.55
C ILE A 177 10.43 -3.48 -17.38
N ARG A 178 10.33 -3.68 -18.69
CA ARG A 178 9.67 -2.78 -19.65
C ARG A 178 8.17 -3.06 -19.85
N SER A 179 7.58 -3.94 -19.04
CA SER A 179 6.15 -4.24 -19.07
C SER A 179 5.62 -4.41 -17.63
N PRO A 180 5.71 -3.34 -16.80
CA PRO A 180 5.50 -3.43 -15.36
C PRO A 180 4.02 -3.53 -14.96
N GLY A 181 3.06 -3.45 -15.89
CA GLY A 181 1.63 -3.36 -15.61
C GLY A 181 1.11 -4.41 -14.61
N TYR A 182 1.53 -5.67 -14.73
CA TYR A 182 1.15 -6.70 -13.76
C TYR A 182 1.67 -6.41 -12.34
N ARG A 183 2.91 -5.93 -12.21
CA ARG A 183 3.51 -5.53 -10.93
C ARG A 183 2.79 -4.28 -10.39
N ALA A 184 2.55 -3.29 -11.24
CA ALA A 184 1.87 -2.05 -10.89
C ALA A 184 0.45 -2.32 -10.37
N ARG A 185 -0.36 -3.15 -11.06
CA ARG A 185 -1.71 -3.51 -10.61
C ARG A 185 -1.72 -4.21 -9.25
N ARG A 186 -0.78 -5.14 -9.03
CA ARG A 186 -0.70 -5.86 -7.74
C ARG A 186 -0.31 -4.95 -6.59
N VAL A 187 0.61 -4.01 -6.82
CA VAL A 187 0.94 -2.97 -5.85
C VAL A 187 -0.31 -2.12 -5.61
N ALA A 188 -0.89 -1.52 -6.65
CA ALA A 188 -2.07 -0.66 -6.55
C ALA A 188 -3.20 -1.31 -5.72
N LEU A 189 -3.57 -2.55 -6.03
CA LEU A 189 -4.58 -3.28 -5.27
C LEU A 189 -4.17 -3.49 -3.81
N THR A 190 -2.95 -3.98 -3.55
CA THR A 190 -2.47 -4.23 -2.18
C THR A 190 -2.50 -2.95 -1.34
N GLU A 191 -2.08 -1.83 -1.93
CA GLU A 191 -1.96 -0.55 -1.27
C GLU A 191 -3.31 0.13 -1.01
N VAL A 192 -4.25 0.05 -1.95
CA VAL A 192 -5.62 0.55 -1.73
C VAL A 192 -6.33 -0.26 -0.63
N LEU A 193 -6.17 -1.58 -0.61
CA LEU A 193 -6.73 -2.41 0.46
C LEU A 193 -6.01 -2.19 1.81
N ARG A 194 -4.71 -1.83 1.80
CA ARG A 194 -3.99 -1.38 3.01
C ARG A 194 -4.56 -0.05 3.51
N ALA A 195 -4.79 0.93 2.63
CA ALA A 195 -5.41 2.21 2.99
C ALA A 195 -6.79 2.00 3.65
N HIS A 196 -7.59 1.02 3.18
CA HIS A 196 -8.82 0.64 3.89
C HIS A 196 -8.56 0.13 5.32
N GLY A 197 -7.52 -0.68 5.55
CA GLY A 197 -7.17 -1.16 6.89
C GLY A 197 -6.87 -0.01 7.86
N TYR A 198 -6.08 0.97 7.42
CA TYR A 198 -5.79 2.18 8.21
C TYR A 198 -7.02 3.09 8.36
N ALA A 199 -7.86 3.21 7.33
CA ALA A 199 -9.12 3.95 7.45
C ALA A 199 -10.09 3.32 8.45
N GLN A 200 -10.15 1.98 8.50
CA GLN A 200 -10.92 1.26 9.52
C GLN A 200 -10.36 1.53 10.92
N LEU A 201 -9.04 1.41 11.09
CA LEU A 201 -8.39 1.69 12.37
C LEU A 201 -8.66 3.13 12.84
N GLU A 202 -8.41 4.12 11.98
CA GLU A 202 -8.69 5.53 12.26
C GLU A 202 -10.15 5.74 12.68
N SER A 203 -11.12 5.17 11.92
CA SER A 203 -12.54 5.29 12.27
C SER A 203 -12.86 4.70 13.65
N TYR A 204 -12.17 3.64 14.07
CA TYR A 204 -12.39 2.99 15.35
C TYR A 204 -11.75 3.79 16.49
N ILE A 205 -10.56 4.34 16.27
CA ILE A 205 -9.91 5.25 17.22
C ILE A 205 -10.81 6.45 17.48
N GLN A 206 -11.34 7.08 16.42
CA GLN A 206 -12.25 8.22 16.55
C GLN A 206 -13.60 7.86 17.18
N SER A 207 -14.12 6.65 16.92
CA SER A 207 -15.46 6.29 17.41
C SER A 207 -15.45 5.99 18.91
N PRO A 208 -16.21 6.73 19.73
CA PRO A 208 -16.29 6.45 21.16
C PRO A 208 -17.01 5.14 21.46
N ALA A 209 -17.85 4.66 20.53
CA ALA A 209 -18.61 3.42 20.71
C ALA A 209 -17.79 2.15 20.40
N VAL A 210 -16.64 2.27 19.72
CA VAL A 210 -15.79 1.11 19.44
C VAL A 210 -14.81 0.90 20.59
N GLU A 211 -14.85 -0.29 21.20
CA GLU A 211 -13.97 -0.68 22.30
C GLU A 211 -12.84 -1.60 21.79
N GLU A 212 -13.21 -2.59 20.99
CA GLU A 212 -12.28 -3.56 20.40
C GLU A 212 -12.34 -3.55 18.88
N LYS A 213 -11.26 -4.02 18.26
CA LYS A 213 -11.22 -4.38 16.85
C LYS A 213 -11.05 -5.89 16.74
N MET A 214 -11.75 -6.47 15.78
CA MET A 214 -11.69 -7.89 15.46
C MET A 214 -11.08 -8.08 14.08
N TRP A 215 -10.20 -9.06 13.93
CA TRP A 215 -9.71 -9.47 12.63
C TRP A 215 -10.79 -10.29 11.92
N LYS A 216 -11.14 -9.90 10.70
CA LYS A 216 -12.14 -10.59 9.87
C LYS A 216 -11.48 -11.15 8.63
N HIS A 217 -11.39 -12.46 8.53
CA HIS A 217 -11.03 -13.15 7.30
C HIS A 217 -12.23 -13.11 6.33
N THR A 218 -12.01 -12.66 5.11
CA THR A 218 -13.10 -12.40 4.14
C THR A 218 -13.37 -13.55 3.16
N GLY A 219 -12.86 -14.75 3.46
CA GLY A 219 -13.27 -16.01 2.83
C GLY A 219 -12.49 -16.40 1.58
N ALA A 220 -12.75 -17.64 1.14
CA ALA A 220 -11.97 -18.41 0.16
C ALA A 220 -12.47 -18.29 -1.30
N TYR A 221 -13.13 -17.18 -1.68
CA TYR A 221 -13.71 -17.09 -3.04
C TYR A 221 -12.60 -17.01 -4.09
N ARG A 222 -12.35 -18.14 -4.76
CA ARG A 222 -11.34 -18.33 -5.81
C ARG A 222 -9.87 -18.16 -5.34
N ASN A 223 -9.60 -18.27 -4.05
CA ASN A 223 -8.23 -18.26 -3.51
C ASN A 223 -8.01 -19.38 -2.48
N ASP A 224 -6.75 -19.78 -2.32
CA ASP A 224 -6.31 -20.64 -1.21
C ASP A 224 -5.84 -19.71 -0.07
N PRO A 225 -6.65 -19.53 0.98
CA PRO A 225 -6.30 -18.62 2.06
C PRO A 225 -5.11 -19.15 2.86
N ARG A 226 -4.28 -18.23 3.36
CA ARG A 226 -3.17 -18.58 4.26
C ARG A 226 -3.75 -19.02 5.60
N GLN A 227 -3.35 -20.19 6.10
CA GLN A 227 -3.91 -20.74 7.33
C GLN A 227 -3.73 -19.78 8.52
N ASN A 228 -2.57 -19.15 8.66
CA ASN A 228 -2.31 -18.17 9.73
C ASN A 228 -3.22 -16.93 9.66
N HIS A 229 -3.83 -16.60 8.51
CA HIS A 229 -4.83 -15.53 8.39
C HIS A 229 -6.25 -16.01 8.66
N VAL A 230 -6.54 -17.29 8.35
CA VAL A 230 -7.80 -17.96 8.71
C VAL A 230 -7.89 -18.11 10.23
N ASP A 231 -6.79 -18.52 10.87
CA ASP A 231 -6.69 -18.68 12.33
C ASP A 231 -6.86 -17.35 13.08
N MET A 232 -6.62 -16.22 12.41
CA MET A 232 -6.85 -14.89 12.96
C MET A 232 -8.33 -14.47 12.91
N ASP A 233 -9.19 -15.16 12.14
CA ASP A 233 -10.60 -14.79 12.04
C ASP A 233 -11.27 -14.82 13.41
N GLY A 234 -11.93 -13.72 13.77
CA GLY A 234 -12.60 -13.56 15.05
C GLY A 234 -11.69 -13.17 16.23
N VAL A 235 -10.36 -13.11 16.05
CA VAL A 235 -9.44 -12.63 17.11
C VAL A 235 -9.74 -11.16 17.40
N ARG A 236 -9.86 -10.82 18.68
CA ARG A 236 -10.18 -9.47 19.19
C ARG A 236 -9.05 -8.90 20.01
N VAL A 237 -8.82 -7.61 19.88
CA VAL A 237 -7.91 -6.82 20.72
C VAL A 237 -8.53 -5.44 20.96
N PRO A 238 -8.20 -4.74 22.07
CA PRO A 238 -8.59 -3.34 22.23
C PRO A 238 -8.19 -2.52 20.98
N LYS A 239 -9.02 -1.56 20.57
CA LYS A 239 -8.82 -0.86 19.28
C LYS A 239 -7.43 -0.24 19.09
N GLY A 240 -6.82 0.25 20.17
CA GLY A 240 -5.47 0.83 20.20
C GLY A 240 -4.33 -0.17 20.41
N GLN A 241 -4.59 -1.47 20.46
CA GLN A 241 -3.58 -2.51 20.65
C GLN A 241 -3.33 -3.30 19.37
N PRO A 242 -2.10 -3.79 19.13
CA PRO A 242 -1.81 -4.63 17.97
C PRO A 242 -2.36 -6.05 18.16
N PHE A 243 -2.59 -6.73 17.04
CA PHE A 243 -2.75 -8.18 17.02
C PHE A 243 -1.38 -8.87 17.23
N THR A 244 -1.39 -10.17 17.51
CA THR A 244 -0.19 -11.01 17.42
C THR A 244 -0.36 -12.00 16.29
N LEU A 245 0.48 -11.92 15.26
CA LEU A 245 0.44 -12.80 14.09
C LEU A 245 1.76 -13.55 13.97
N ILE A 246 1.70 -14.88 13.87
CA ILE A 246 2.84 -15.70 13.45
C ILE A 246 2.83 -15.76 11.92
N GLY A 247 3.86 -15.19 11.29
CA GLY A 247 4.01 -15.19 9.84
C GLY A 247 4.37 -16.56 9.27
N ALA A 248 4.19 -16.74 7.97
CA ALA A 248 4.55 -17.96 7.26
C ALA A 248 6.07 -18.22 7.22
N ASP A 249 6.88 -17.26 7.66
CA ASP A 249 8.33 -17.37 7.87
C ASP A 249 8.70 -17.77 9.31
N GLY A 250 7.71 -17.91 10.20
CA GLY A 250 7.90 -18.26 11.61
C GLY A 250 8.18 -17.08 12.54
N ASN A 251 8.27 -15.85 12.02
CA ASN A 251 8.47 -14.65 12.83
C ASN A 251 7.15 -14.16 13.46
N THR A 252 7.24 -13.50 14.62
CA THR A 252 6.09 -12.86 15.26
C THR A 252 6.00 -11.40 14.82
N TYR A 253 4.82 -11.01 14.34
CA TYR A 253 4.47 -9.65 13.95
C TYR A 253 3.37 -9.08 14.83
N TYR A 254 3.35 -7.76 14.97
CA TYR A 254 2.36 -7.02 15.77
C TYR A 254 1.57 -6.02 14.93
N PRO A 255 0.77 -6.46 13.95
CA PRO A 255 0.03 -5.56 13.07
C PRO A 255 -1.14 -4.90 13.81
N MET A 256 -1.39 -3.62 13.54
CA MET A 256 -2.61 -2.93 13.96
C MET A 256 -3.79 -3.26 13.06
N THR A 257 -3.54 -3.59 11.79
CA THR A 257 -4.58 -3.89 10.79
C THR A 257 -4.12 -5.03 9.87
N PRO A 258 -5.02 -5.75 9.19
CA PRO A 258 -4.61 -6.60 8.09
C PRO A 258 -3.84 -5.79 7.03
N ARG A 259 -2.72 -6.33 6.56
CA ARG A 259 -1.76 -5.63 5.67
C ARG A 259 -1.08 -4.42 6.32
N ASP A 260 -0.95 -4.37 7.65
CA ASP A 260 -0.09 -3.36 8.29
C ASP A 260 1.30 -3.29 7.64
N VAL A 261 1.89 -2.10 7.61
CA VAL A 261 3.23 -1.85 7.03
C VAL A 261 4.33 -2.67 7.71
N CYS A 262 4.11 -3.13 8.96
CA CYS A 262 5.04 -4.03 9.63
C CYS A 262 5.06 -5.46 9.07
N LEU A 263 4.07 -5.82 8.23
CA LEU A 263 3.95 -7.16 7.66
C LEU A 263 4.74 -7.30 6.35
N PRO A 264 5.47 -8.41 6.16
CA PRO A 264 6.20 -8.64 4.92
C PRO A 264 5.22 -8.84 3.74
N PRO A 265 5.67 -8.68 2.48
CA PRO A 265 4.83 -8.89 1.30
C PRO A 265 4.11 -10.24 1.28
N ARG A 266 4.76 -11.29 1.82
CA ARG A 266 4.19 -12.64 1.92
C ARG A 266 2.91 -12.70 2.75
N GLU A 267 2.74 -11.81 3.72
CA GLU A 267 1.54 -11.69 4.56
C GLU A 267 0.55 -10.64 4.04
N SER A 268 0.97 -9.72 3.17
CA SER A 268 0.13 -8.60 2.72
C SER A 268 -0.48 -8.78 1.33
N VAL A 269 0.31 -9.23 0.34
CA VAL A 269 -0.12 -9.30 -1.06
C VAL A 269 -1.27 -10.31 -1.22
N ASN A 270 -2.30 -9.96 -1.98
CA ASN A 270 -3.53 -10.75 -2.15
C ASN A 270 -4.31 -11.03 -0.85
N CYS A 271 -4.00 -10.35 0.26
CA CYS A 271 -4.80 -10.46 1.48
C CYS A 271 -6.00 -9.50 1.38
N HIS A 272 -7.21 -10.03 1.60
CA HIS A 272 -8.46 -9.26 1.60
C HIS A 272 -9.09 -9.15 2.98
N CYS A 273 -8.39 -9.59 4.04
CA CYS A 273 -8.88 -9.50 5.41
C CYS A 273 -9.19 -8.05 5.80
N LEU A 274 -10.16 -7.87 6.67
CA LEU A 274 -10.66 -6.58 7.13
C LEU A 274 -10.59 -6.50 8.65
N LEU A 275 -10.73 -5.30 9.18
CA LEU A 275 -11.16 -5.14 10.57
C LEU A 275 -12.68 -5.18 10.65
N GLN A 276 -13.19 -5.57 11.82
CA GLN A 276 -14.59 -5.44 12.19
C GLN A 276 -14.67 -4.78 13.58
N PRO A 277 -15.50 -3.75 13.77
CA PRO A 277 -15.59 -3.10 15.07
C PRO A 277 -16.40 -3.97 16.04
N VAL A 278 -16.02 -3.94 17.31
CA VAL A 278 -16.84 -4.44 18.41
C VAL A 278 -17.35 -3.21 19.15
N VAL A 279 -18.66 -2.98 19.06
CA VAL A 279 -19.31 -1.74 19.47
C VAL A 279 -20.03 -1.93 20.81
N SER A 280 -19.90 -0.95 21.69
CA SER A 280 -20.64 -0.83 22.94
C SER A 280 -21.99 -0.16 22.67
N GLU A 281 -23.08 -0.93 22.83
CA GLU A 281 -24.45 -0.42 22.64
C GLU A 281 -24.81 0.70 23.64
N GLU A 282 -24.15 0.74 24.81
CA GLU A 282 -24.35 1.79 25.82
C GLU A 282 -23.93 3.17 25.30
N VAL A 283 -22.81 3.26 24.58
CA VAL A 283 -22.28 4.52 24.05
C VAL A 283 -23.13 5.05 22.89
N LEU A 284 -23.74 4.16 22.10
CA LEU A 284 -24.68 4.56 21.03
C LEU A 284 -25.97 5.19 21.59
N GLY A 285 -26.27 5.01 22.87
CA GLY A 285 -27.40 5.65 23.55
C GLY A 285 -27.19 7.12 23.92
N LEU A 286 -25.97 7.65 23.79
CA LEU A 286 -25.64 9.06 24.09
C LEU A 286 -26.18 10.02 23.01
N SER A 287 -26.39 11.27 23.40
CA SER A 287 -26.76 12.32 22.44
C SER A 287 -25.66 12.55 21.40
N LEU A 288 -26.04 13.04 20.22
CA LEU A 288 -25.07 13.34 19.16
C LEU A 288 -23.97 14.32 19.62
N GLU A 289 -24.34 15.33 20.42
CA GLU A 289 -23.39 16.30 20.97
C GLU A 289 -22.36 15.65 21.90
N GLU A 290 -22.80 14.75 22.78
CA GLU A 290 -21.90 13.98 23.65
C GLU A 290 -20.98 13.07 22.84
N ARG A 291 -21.50 12.37 21.82
CA ARG A 291 -20.70 11.51 20.94
C ARG A 291 -19.65 12.31 20.16
N GLN A 292 -20.01 13.50 19.65
CA GLN A 292 -19.07 14.40 18.98
C GLN A 292 -17.98 14.93 19.92
N ALA A 293 -18.34 15.25 21.16
CA ALA A 293 -17.37 15.67 22.17
C ALA A 293 -16.37 14.53 22.50
N LEU A 294 -16.87 13.30 22.65
CA LEU A 294 -16.02 12.13 22.89
C LEU A 294 -15.15 11.79 21.67
N GLN A 295 -15.66 11.93 20.45
CA GLN A 295 -14.85 11.78 19.23
C GLN A 295 -13.70 12.80 19.20
N ALA A 296 -13.99 14.08 19.50
CA ALA A 296 -12.97 15.12 19.54
C ALA A 296 -11.90 14.85 20.63
N GLN A 297 -12.32 14.33 21.79
CA GLN A 297 -11.42 13.89 22.85
C GLN A 297 -10.54 12.73 22.39
N ALA A 298 -11.11 11.70 21.76
CA ALA A 298 -10.36 10.53 21.28
C ALA A 298 -9.28 10.93 20.25
N ILE A 299 -9.60 11.87 19.34
CA ILE A 299 -8.61 12.40 18.40
C ILE A 299 -7.50 13.17 19.13
N ALA A 300 -7.84 13.99 20.14
CA ALA A 300 -6.85 14.75 20.90
C ALA A 300 -5.92 13.84 21.72
N GLU A 301 -6.44 12.75 22.27
CA GLU A 301 -5.68 11.74 22.99
C GLU A 301 -4.71 11.00 22.05
N ASP A 302 -5.18 10.51 20.89
CA ASP A 302 -4.28 9.84 19.92
C ASP A 302 -3.23 10.80 19.36
N ASP A 303 -3.60 12.05 19.03
CA ASP A 303 -2.65 13.08 18.60
C ASP A 303 -1.56 13.32 19.66
N GLY A 304 -1.92 13.33 20.94
CA GLY A 304 -1.00 13.52 22.06
C GLY A 304 -0.09 12.32 22.31
N GLU A 305 -0.60 11.09 22.18
CA GLU A 305 0.23 9.88 22.27
C GLU A 305 1.20 9.77 21.09
N TRP A 306 0.75 10.06 19.87
CA TRP A 306 1.62 10.07 18.69
C TRP A 306 2.75 11.10 18.82
N GLU A 307 2.49 12.29 19.37
CA GLU A 307 3.55 13.29 19.61
C GLU A 307 4.62 12.79 20.59
N LYS A 308 4.22 12.06 21.64
CA LYS A 308 5.17 11.44 22.58
C LYS A 308 6.01 10.35 21.92
N GLU A 309 5.38 9.50 21.11
CA GLU A 309 6.08 8.47 20.33
C GLU A 309 7.08 9.08 19.35
N LEU A 310 6.68 10.14 18.63
CA LEU A 310 7.53 10.85 17.69
C LEU A 310 8.72 11.53 18.40
N ASP A 311 8.49 12.16 19.55
CA ASP A 311 9.57 12.74 20.36
C ASP A 311 10.58 11.65 20.82
N ALA A 312 10.08 10.52 21.31
CA ALA A 312 10.91 9.39 21.71
C ALA A 312 11.76 8.84 20.55
N GLN A 313 11.17 8.69 19.36
CA GLN A 313 11.88 8.26 18.16
C GLN A 313 12.96 9.27 17.73
N ASN A 314 12.65 10.57 17.79
CA ASN A 314 13.61 11.63 17.45
C ASN A 314 14.78 11.69 18.43
N LYS A 315 14.53 11.54 19.74
CA LYS A 315 15.57 11.43 20.77
C LYS A 315 16.47 10.23 20.53
N ALA A 316 15.89 9.06 20.27
CA ALA A 316 16.63 7.84 19.95
C ALA A 316 17.52 8.02 18.71
N ARG A 317 16.99 8.65 17.64
CA ARG A 317 17.76 8.93 16.42
C ARG A 317 18.88 9.95 16.64
N ALA A 318 18.70 10.88 17.57
CA ALA A 318 19.71 11.86 17.96
C ALA A 318 20.75 11.30 18.96
N GLY A 319 20.57 10.07 19.45
CA GLY A 319 21.43 9.46 20.47
C GLY A 319 21.32 10.13 21.84
N ILE A 320 20.18 10.76 22.14
CA ILE A 320 19.92 11.40 23.43
C ILE A 320 19.22 10.37 24.33
N ASN A 321 19.88 9.93 25.40
CA ASN A 321 19.27 9.07 26.41
C ASN A 321 18.63 9.94 27.51
N GLU A 322 17.46 9.56 28.02
CA GLU A 322 16.82 10.29 29.13
C GLU A 322 17.67 10.30 30.42
N GLU A 323 18.63 9.39 30.53
CA GLU A 323 19.63 9.34 31.61
C GLU A 323 20.67 10.47 31.55
N ASP A 324 20.82 11.18 30.42
CA ASP A 324 21.78 12.28 30.27
C ASP A 324 21.32 13.57 30.99
N TYR A 325 20.10 13.57 31.54
CA TYR A 325 19.47 14.71 32.22
C TYR A 325 18.99 14.40 33.65
N THR A 326 19.32 13.25 34.22
CA THR A 326 19.08 12.88 35.63
C THR A 326 20.37 12.83 36.43
#